data_AF-A0A3Q0SWM7-F1
#
_entry.id   AF-A0A3Q0SWM7-F1
#
_cell.length_a   1.000
_cell.length_b   1.000
_cell.length_c   1.000
_cell.angle_alpha   90.00
_cell.angle_beta   90.00
_cell.angle_gamma   90.00
#
_symmetry.space_group_name_H-M   'P 1'
#
loop_
_entity.id
_entity.type
_entity.pdbx_description
1 polymer ?
#
loop_
_entity_poly.entity_id
_entity_poly.type
_entity_poly.pdbx_seq_one_letter_code
_entity_poly.pdbx_strand_id
1 'polypeptide(L)'
;ACAGHKTQNHFLFPPLIIITQPNLPSSSQFFEGDFVSLSCEEDDSSTGWTLRRNTTGPSCIFKHIVTLDSGVYWCESREGAISNMVNLTVSGKLMILQSPVLPVIEGDDVTLLCQTKTTPSNLPAAFYKDGSLIRKQPTGHMTIQHVSRSDEGLYKCDISGHGESPSSWITVTGEELHSAEKPATTILPPHKALPPASPHLVFRVVLHLLVFCPYFISTLLMVSLYRSRDKGNTLTLLT
;
A
#
# COMPACT_ATOMS: atom_id res chain seq x y z
N ALA A 1 19.42 2.07 16.31
CA ALA A 1 18.48 1.20 15.58
C ALA A 1 17.47 0.70 16.59
N CYS A 2 16.19 0.98 16.38
CA CYS A 2 15.13 0.36 17.14
C CYS A 2 15.06 -1.11 16.66
N ALA A 3 15.25 -2.08 17.56
CA ALA A 3 15.40 -3.49 17.20
C ALA A 3 14.51 -4.36 18.10
N GLY A 4 13.48 -4.96 17.52
CA GLY A 4 12.67 -6.01 18.13
C GLY A 4 13.32 -7.38 18.11
N HIS A 5 12.83 -8.25 18.99
CA HIS A 5 13.35 -9.59 19.25
C HIS A 5 12.64 -10.65 18.38
N LYS A 6 13.29 -11.82 18.23
CA LYS A 6 13.16 -12.78 17.12
C LYS A 6 12.11 -13.88 17.33
N THR A 7 11.32 -14.19 16.29
CA THR A 7 10.94 -15.57 15.85
C THR A 7 10.51 -15.57 14.37
N GLN A 8 10.32 -16.74 13.75
CA GLN A 8 10.44 -16.94 12.30
C GLN A 8 9.07 -17.28 11.67
N ASN A 9 8.52 -16.43 10.78
CA ASN A 9 7.47 -16.82 9.81
C ASN A 9 7.24 -15.81 8.67
N HIS A 10 7.21 -16.32 7.45
CA HIS A 10 7.12 -15.60 6.18
C HIS A 10 5.69 -15.04 5.95
N PHE A 11 5.51 -13.71 5.88
CA PHE A 11 4.23 -13.07 5.51
C PHE A 11 4.35 -12.12 4.31
N LEU A 12 3.24 -11.98 3.58
CA LEU A 12 3.09 -11.43 2.21
C LEU A 12 2.71 -9.94 2.14
N PHE A 13 2.70 -9.20 3.26
CA PHE A 13 2.34 -7.77 3.29
C PHE A 13 3.40 -6.93 4.01
N PRO A 14 3.72 -5.71 3.54
CA PRO A 14 4.63 -4.81 4.25
C PRO A 14 3.97 -4.29 5.54
N PRO A 15 4.72 -4.10 6.64
CA PRO A 15 4.18 -3.71 7.94
C PRO A 15 3.63 -2.28 7.91
N LEU A 16 2.61 -1.98 8.73
CA LEU A 16 2.07 -0.64 8.89
C LEU A 16 2.94 0.20 9.83
N ILE A 17 2.89 1.53 9.69
CA ILE A 17 3.42 2.44 10.71
C ILE A 17 2.41 2.58 11.84
N ILE A 18 2.85 2.28 13.06
CA ILE A 18 2.11 2.54 14.28
C ILE A 18 2.60 3.85 14.87
N ILE A 19 1.66 4.79 15.06
CA ILE A 19 1.89 6.02 15.81
C ILE A 19 1.17 5.89 17.15
N THR A 20 1.92 5.88 18.24
CA THR A 20 1.36 5.82 19.60
C THR A 20 1.59 7.13 20.34
N GLN A 21 0.55 7.59 21.03
CA GLN A 21 0.58 8.71 21.96
C GLN A 21 -0.07 8.26 23.28
N PRO A 22 0.38 8.75 24.44
CA PRO A 22 -0.28 8.45 25.71
C PRO A 22 -1.76 8.88 25.65
N ASN A 23 -2.66 7.92 25.85
CA ASN A 23 -4.11 8.13 25.99
C ASN A 23 -4.89 8.56 24.72
N LEU A 24 -4.32 8.50 23.51
CA LEU A 24 -5.00 8.89 22.26
C LEU A 24 -4.84 7.84 21.14
N PRO A 25 -5.84 7.67 20.25
CA PRO A 25 -5.70 6.84 19.05
C PRO A 25 -4.69 7.45 18.07
N SER A 26 -4.25 6.66 17.09
CA SER A 26 -3.27 7.09 16.08
C SER A 26 -3.80 8.28 15.24
N SER A 27 -3.12 9.43 15.34
CA SER A 27 -3.48 10.69 14.68
C SER A 27 -2.41 11.09 13.66
N SER A 28 -2.80 11.85 12.64
CA SER A 28 -1.87 12.48 11.68
C SER A 28 -1.35 13.86 12.13
N GLN A 29 -2.02 14.50 13.09
CA GLN A 29 -1.64 15.82 13.61
C GLN A 29 -1.38 15.79 15.12
N PHE A 30 -0.39 16.60 15.54
CA PHE A 30 0.09 16.71 16.91
C PHE A 30 0.46 18.14 17.26
N PHE A 31 0.48 18.48 18.56
CA PHE A 31 1.01 19.76 19.03
C PHE A 31 2.53 19.72 19.18
N GLU A 32 3.16 20.88 18.96
CA GLU A 32 4.54 21.07 19.38
C GLU A 32 4.68 20.86 20.89
N GLY A 33 5.61 19.97 21.26
CA GLY A 33 5.84 19.50 22.62
C GLY A 33 5.14 18.17 22.95
N ASP A 34 4.31 17.61 22.05
CA ASP A 34 3.68 16.31 22.30
C ASP A 34 4.71 15.19 22.37
N PHE A 35 4.38 14.14 23.12
CA PHE A 35 5.16 12.93 23.21
C PHE A 35 4.62 11.89 22.22
N VAL A 36 5.38 11.58 21.18
CA VAL A 36 4.99 10.65 20.12
C VAL A 36 6.03 9.56 19.98
N SER A 37 5.57 8.32 19.81
CA SER A 37 6.41 7.16 19.48
C SER A 37 5.98 6.57 18.14
N LEU A 38 6.93 6.48 17.21
CA LEU A 38 6.76 5.91 15.87
C LEU A 38 7.49 4.57 15.79
N SER A 39 6.77 3.52 15.39
CA SER A 39 7.32 2.18 15.17
C SER A 39 6.73 1.53 13.92
N CYS A 40 7.52 0.71 13.25
CA CYS A 40 7.00 -0.22 12.25
C CYS A 40 6.32 -1.38 12.99
N GLU A 41 5.11 -1.76 12.58
CA GLU A 41 4.42 -2.92 13.12
C GLU A 41 5.30 -4.15 12.98
N GLU A 42 5.60 -4.77 14.12
CA GLU A 42 6.31 -6.02 14.18
C GLU A 42 5.25 -7.13 14.21
N ASP A 43 4.70 -7.50 13.06
CA ASP A 43 4.26 -8.88 12.90
C ASP A 43 5.48 -9.75 13.24
N ASP A 44 5.28 -10.79 14.06
CA ASP A 44 6.25 -11.60 14.84
C ASP A 44 7.51 -12.15 14.12
N SER A 45 7.79 -11.71 12.89
CA SER A 45 8.90 -12.06 12.00
C SER A 45 9.70 -10.87 11.42
N SER A 46 9.38 -9.61 11.73
CA SER A 46 9.89 -8.43 10.99
C SER A 46 11.25 -7.87 11.50
N THR A 47 12.24 -8.73 11.78
CA THR A 47 13.64 -8.26 11.89
C THR A 47 14.16 -7.82 10.52
N GLY A 48 13.90 -6.57 10.13
CA GLY A 48 14.32 -6.06 8.82
C GLY A 48 13.84 -4.66 8.47
N TRP A 49 12.82 -4.14 9.15
CA TRP A 49 12.23 -2.85 8.80
C TRP A 49 12.86 -1.70 9.57
N THR A 50 13.27 -0.67 8.86
CA THR A 50 13.85 0.55 9.41
C THR A 50 12.92 1.71 9.16
N LEU A 51 12.56 2.45 10.21
CA LEU A 51 11.80 3.70 10.07
C LEU A 51 12.65 4.73 9.30
N ARG A 52 12.07 5.32 8.28
CA ARG A 52 12.65 6.38 7.42
C ARG A 52 11.78 7.62 7.46
N ARG A 53 12.40 8.77 7.17
CA ARG A 53 11.75 10.08 7.07
C ARG A 53 12.37 10.89 5.94
N ASN A 54 11.59 11.77 5.33
CA ASN A 54 12.08 12.68 4.28
C ASN A 54 12.82 13.91 4.82
N THR A 55 12.73 14.19 6.12
CA THR A 55 13.36 15.36 6.76
C THR A 55 14.67 14.98 7.45
N THR A 56 15.58 15.95 7.59
CA THR A 56 16.84 15.77 8.32
C THR A 56 16.58 15.64 9.82
N GLY A 57 16.70 14.44 10.38
CA GLY A 57 16.55 14.18 11.80
C GLY A 57 16.74 12.71 12.16
N PRO A 58 16.81 12.37 13.46
CA PRO A 58 16.95 10.98 13.88
C PRO A 58 15.75 10.14 13.42
N SER A 59 16.04 8.91 12.99
CA SER A 59 15.07 7.97 12.44
C SER A 59 14.19 7.30 13.50
N CYS A 60 14.55 7.37 14.78
CA CYS A 60 13.70 6.99 15.90
C CYS A 60 13.30 8.26 16.66
N ILE A 61 11.99 8.51 16.80
CA ILE A 61 11.45 9.66 17.54
C ILE A 61 10.83 9.10 18.82
N PHE A 62 11.58 9.20 19.92
CA PHE A 62 11.09 9.04 21.29
C PHE A 62 11.50 10.29 22.05
N LYS A 63 10.84 11.41 21.74
CA LYS A 63 11.13 12.74 22.28
C LYS A 63 9.95 13.67 22.04
N HIS A 64 9.96 14.82 22.69
CA HIS A 64 9.04 15.91 22.38
C HIS A 64 9.23 16.36 20.93
N ILE A 65 8.15 16.29 20.14
CA ILE A 65 8.17 16.66 18.74
C ILE A 65 8.12 18.18 18.58
N VAL A 66 8.87 18.68 17.60
CA VAL A 66 8.86 20.10 17.20
C VAL A 66 8.35 20.24 15.78
N THR A 67 8.04 21.47 15.36
CA THR A 67 7.54 21.75 14.01
C THR A 67 8.44 21.18 12.88
N LEU A 68 9.76 21.12 13.11
CA LEU A 68 10.76 20.53 12.20
C LEU A 68 10.69 19.00 12.06
N ASP A 69 9.97 18.31 12.95
CA ASP A 69 9.72 16.88 12.83
C ASP A 69 8.50 16.57 11.95
N SER A 70 7.80 17.59 11.42
CA SER A 70 6.75 17.37 10.41
C SER A 70 7.35 16.77 9.13
N GLY A 71 6.63 15.84 8.51
CA GLY A 71 7.09 15.21 7.28
C GLY A 71 6.47 13.85 7.02
N VAL A 72 7.02 13.18 6.00
CA VAL A 72 6.55 11.87 5.57
C VAL A 72 7.42 10.78 6.16
N TYR A 73 6.80 9.77 6.74
CA TYR A 73 7.41 8.62 7.39
C TYR A 73 7.00 7.33 6.68
N TRP A 74 7.95 6.41 6.52
CA TRP A 74 7.72 5.07 5.95
C TRP A 74 8.68 4.07 6.58
N CYS A 75 8.35 2.79 6.55
CA CYS A 75 9.23 1.69 6.91
C CYS A 75 9.87 1.14 5.65
N GLU A 76 11.17 0.81 5.73
CA GLU A 76 11.94 0.23 4.63
C GLU A 76 12.58 -1.08 5.07
N SER A 77 12.38 -2.15 4.30
CA SER A 77 13.01 -3.46 4.54
C SER A 77 14.46 -3.50 4.03
N ARG A 78 15.22 -4.52 4.43
CA ARG A 78 16.60 -4.72 3.94
C ARG A 78 16.65 -5.01 2.45
N GLU A 79 15.60 -5.60 1.94
CA GLU A 79 15.38 -5.99 0.54
C GLU A 79 14.85 -4.81 -0.30
N GLY A 80 14.64 -3.64 0.31
CA GLY A 80 14.17 -2.42 -0.36
C GLY A 80 12.65 -2.32 -0.52
N ALA A 81 11.87 -3.17 0.15
CA ALA A 81 10.42 -3.01 0.21
C ALA A 81 10.06 -1.80 1.09
N ILE A 82 8.99 -1.07 0.73
CA ILE A 82 8.50 0.09 1.48
C ILE A 82 7.07 -0.15 1.99
N SER A 83 6.78 0.32 3.20
CA SER A 83 5.42 0.32 3.76
C SER A 83 4.56 1.43 3.17
N ASN A 84 3.32 1.54 3.69
CA ASN A 84 2.55 2.76 3.52
C ASN A 84 3.32 3.97 4.06
N MET A 85 3.11 5.11 3.42
CA MET A 85 3.64 6.39 3.87
C MET A 85 2.60 7.09 4.74
N VAL A 86 3.03 7.66 5.86
CA VAL A 86 2.17 8.48 6.73
C VAL A 86 2.70 9.90 6.78
N ASN A 87 1.81 10.87 6.72
CA ASN A 87 2.16 12.28 6.83
C ASN A 87 1.88 12.77 8.25
N LEU A 88 2.94 13.16 8.96
CA LEU A 88 2.87 13.68 10.32
C LEU A 88 2.99 15.20 10.28
N THR A 89 2.01 15.89 10.85
CA THR A 89 2.00 17.35 10.97
C THR A 89 2.13 17.76 12.42
N VAL A 90 3.21 18.48 12.76
CA VAL A 90 3.40 19.08 14.08
C VAL A 90 3.02 20.55 14.02
N SER A 91 1.94 20.89 14.72
CA SER A 91 1.39 22.25 14.76
C SER A 91 2.01 23.04 15.92
N GLY A 92 2.67 24.15 15.59
CA GLY A 92 2.99 25.21 16.57
C GLY A 92 1.78 26.09 16.92
N LYS A 93 0.60 25.81 16.33
CA LYS A 93 -0.64 26.57 16.60
C LYS A 93 -1.32 26.07 17.86
N LEU A 94 -2.38 26.79 18.24
CA LEU A 94 -3.23 26.43 19.38
C LEU A 94 -4.26 25.34 19.05
N MET A 95 -4.36 24.89 17.79
CA MET A 95 -5.37 23.94 17.33
C MET A 95 -4.80 22.85 16.41
N ILE A 96 -5.40 21.66 16.51
CA ILE A 96 -5.20 20.51 15.60
C ILE A 96 -6.53 19.83 15.30
N LEU A 97 -6.56 19.12 14.18
CA LEU A 97 -7.61 18.15 13.86
C LEU A 97 -7.04 16.74 14.04
N GLN A 98 -7.55 16.01 15.02
CA GLN A 98 -7.27 14.58 15.13
C GLN A 98 -8.12 13.85 14.10
N SER A 99 -7.41 13.19 13.19
CA SER A 99 -7.97 12.43 12.08
C SER A 99 -7.17 11.14 11.94
N PRO A 100 -7.77 10.07 11.39
CA PRO A 100 -7.09 8.79 11.26
C PRO A 100 -5.81 8.93 10.43
N VAL A 101 -4.75 8.27 10.88
CA VAL A 101 -3.47 8.24 10.15
C VAL A 101 -3.49 7.26 8.97
N LEU A 102 -4.32 6.22 9.05
CA LEU A 102 -4.46 5.19 8.02
C LEU A 102 -5.70 5.46 7.15
N PRO A 103 -5.74 4.92 5.92
CA PRO A 103 -6.94 4.92 5.11
C PRO A 103 -8.11 4.27 5.85
N VAL A 104 -9.29 4.86 5.71
CA VAL A 104 -10.54 4.36 6.32
C VAL A 104 -11.23 3.42 5.34
N ILE A 105 -11.72 2.28 5.82
CA ILE A 105 -12.44 1.31 4.99
C ILE A 105 -13.88 1.80 4.77
N GLU A 106 -14.42 1.60 3.57
CA GLU A 106 -15.83 1.89 3.29
C GLU A 106 -16.74 1.10 4.25
N GLY A 107 -17.80 1.75 4.74
CA GLY A 107 -18.72 1.18 5.72
C GLY A 107 -18.30 1.39 7.18
N ASP A 108 -17.02 1.67 7.47
CA ASP A 108 -16.57 1.97 8.83
C ASP A 108 -17.02 3.37 9.28
N ASP A 109 -17.03 3.57 10.61
CA ASP A 109 -17.28 4.88 11.23
C ASP A 109 -15.96 5.54 11.59
N VAL A 110 -15.81 6.82 11.22
CA VAL A 110 -14.64 7.63 11.62
C VAL A 110 -15.08 8.80 12.49
N THR A 111 -14.37 9.00 13.60
CA THR A 111 -14.58 10.17 14.47
C THR A 111 -13.40 11.12 14.37
N LEU A 112 -13.70 12.37 14.05
CA LEU A 112 -12.79 13.49 13.99
C LEU A 112 -12.92 14.32 15.27
N LEU A 113 -11.79 14.70 15.87
CA LEU A 113 -11.75 15.54 17.06
C LEU A 113 -11.01 16.84 16.77
N CYS A 114 -11.71 17.96 16.93
CA CYS A 114 -11.09 19.28 16.94
C CYS A 114 -10.56 19.57 18.35
N GLN A 115 -9.24 19.73 18.49
CA GLN A 115 -8.62 19.87 19.79
C GLN A 115 -7.87 21.21 19.89
N THR A 116 -8.04 21.88 21.03
CA THR A 116 -7.24 23.02 21.45
C THR A 116 -6.08 22.58 22.35
N LYS A 117 -4.95 23.28 22.29
CA LYS A 117 -3.81 23.04 23.18
C LYS A 117 -4.14 23.30 24.66
N THR A 118 -5.07 24.24 24.91
CA THR A 118 -5.59 24.57 26.24
C THR A 118 -6.91 23.86 26.53
N THR A 119 -7.05 23.30 27.74
CA THR A 119 -8.28 22.69 28.26
C THR A 119 -9.30 23.76 28.70
N PRO A 120 -10.61 23.55 28.47
CA PRO A 120 -11.27 22.30 28.05
C PRO A 120 -11.30 22.12 26.52
N SER A 121 -11.13 20.89 26.06
CA SER A 121 -11.17 20.50 24.63
C SER A 121 -12.58 20.38 24.04
N ASN A 122 -13.63 20.48 24.86
CA ASN A 122 -15.02 20.27 24.44
C ASN A 122 -15.69 21.58 24.02
N LEU A 123 -15.06 22.30 23.10
CA LEU A 123 -15.57 23.56 22.59
C LEU A 123 -16.37 23.36 21.29
N PRO A 124 -17.37 24.22 21.02
CA PRO A 124 -18.07 24.20 19.74
C PRO A 124 -17.11 24.42 18.58
N ALA A 125 -17.10 23.48 17.63
CA ALA A 125 -16.23 23.51 16.46
C ALA A 125 -17.03 23.40 15.16
N ALA A 126 -16.59 24.13 14.15
CA ALA A 126 -17.05 24.00 12.77
C ALA A 126 -16.07 23.12 11.98
N PHE A 127 -16.60 22.10 11.31
CA PHE A 127 -15.82 21.18 10.48
C PHE A 127 -16.01 21.52 9.01
N TYR A 128 -14.91 21.47 8.26
CA TYR A 128 -14.87 21.75 6.83
C TYR A 128 -14.25 20.58 6.08
N LYS A 129 -14.79 20.29 4.89
CA LYS A 129 -14.24 19.37 3.91
C LYS A 129 -14.05 20.10 2.59
N ASP A 130 -12.86 20.05 2.02
CA ASP A 130 -12.52 20.68 0.73
C ASP A 130 -12.91 22.17 0.69
N GLY A 131 -12.73 22.85 1.84
CA GLY A 131 -13.08 24.26 2.04
C GLY A 131 -14.56 24.54 2.33
N SER A 132 -15.45 23.56 2.21
CA SER A 132 -16.89 23.71 2.47
C SER A 132 -17.25 23.31 3.89
N LEU A 133 -18.11 24.08 4.56
CA LEU A 133 -18.63 23.75 5.89
C LEU A 133 -19.52 22.50 5.78
N ILE A 134 -19.15 21.43 6.48
CA ILE A 134 -19.92 20.18 6.50
C ILE A 134 -20.81 20.06 7.74
N ARG A 135 -20.33 20.51 8.90
CA ARG A 135 -21.05 20.33 10.17
C ARG A 135 -20.52 21.26 11.28
N LYS A 136 -21.36 21.59 12.26
CA LYS A 136 -20.98 22.30 13.49
C LYS A 136 -21.34 21.45 14.71
N GLN A 137 -20.37 21.15 15.55
CA GLN A 137 -20.50 20.21 16.67
C GLN A 137 -20.23 20.92 17.99
N PRO A 138 -21.13 20.82 18.98
CA PRO A 138 -21.02 21.56 20.24
C PRO A 138 -19.85 21.09 21.11
N THR A 139 -19.44 19.83 20.97
CA THR A 139 -18.36 19.23 21.75
C THR A 139 -17.03 19.19 21.01
N GLY A 140 -16.98 19.58 19.73
CA GLY A 140 -15.77 19.44 18.93
C GLY A 140 -15.51 18.01 18.40
N HIS A 141 -16.45 17.07 18.59
CA HIS A 141 -16.40 15.71 18.05
C HIS A 141 -17.35 15.57 16.87
N MET A 142 -16.86 15.14 15.71
CA MET A 142 -17.67 14.84 14.53
C MET A 142 -17.47 13.40 14.07
N THR A 143 -18.55 12.62 14.04
CA THR A 143 -18.53 11.27 13.46
C THR A 143 -19.14 11.28 12.06
N ILE A 144 -18.41 10.70 11.10
CA ILE A 144 -18.89 10.33 9.77
C ILE A 144 -19.26 8.86 9.88
N GLN A 145 -20.53 8.56 9.64
CA GLN A 145 -21.06 7.20 9.76
C GLN A 145 -21.12 6.55 8.38
N HIS A 146 -20.83 5.25 8.30
CA HIS A 146 -20.83 4.48 7.06
C HIS A 146 -20.02 5.18 5.95
N VAL A 147 -18.72 5.34 6.19
CA VAL A 147 -17.80 6.06 5.30
C VAL A 147 -17.89 5.52 3.87
N SER A 148 -17.87 6.43 2.90
CA SER A 148 -17.95 6.14 1.46
C SER A 148 -16.81 6.84 0.70
N ARG A 149 -16.59 6.49 -0.57
CA ARG A 149 -15.63 7.23 -1.42
C ARG A 149 -15.90 8.72 -1.50
N SER A 150 -17.14 9.15 -1.30
CA SER A 150 -17.48 10.57 -1.31
C SER A 150 -16.99 11.33 -0.07
N ASP A 151 -16.57 10.63 0.98
CA ASP A 151 -16.00 11.19 2.20
C ASP A 151 -14.47 11.37 2.11
N GLU A 152 -13.83 10.89 1.05
CA GLU A 152 -12.41 11.20 0.81
C GLU A 152 -12.21 12.69 0.54
N GLY A 153 -11.19 13.30 1.16
CA GLY A 153 -10.84 14.70 0.91
C GLY A 153 -10.04 15.38 2.02
N LEU A 154 -9.94 16.70 1.93
CA LEU A 154 -9.14 17.53 2.84
C LEU A 154 -10.00 18.13 3.95
N TYR A 155 -9.77 17.72 5.18
CA TYR A 155 -10.54 18.12 6.36
C TYR A 155 -9.80 19.14 7.22
N LYS A 156 -10.53 20.09 7.81
CA LYS A 156 -10.05 21.01 8.86
C LYS A 156 -11.17 21.38 9.82
N CYS A 157 -10.83 21.91 11.00
CA CYS A 157 -11.80 22.47 11.92
C CYS A 157 -11.47 23.90 12.34
N ASP A 158 -12.48 24.65 12.75
CA ASP A 158 -12.39 26.00 13.29
C ASP A 158 -13.13 26.06 14.63
N ILE A 159 -12.51 26.65 15.64
CA ILE A 159 -13.15 27.00 16.90
C ILE A 159 -13.15 28.52 16.99
N SER A 160 -14.35 29.09 17.16
CA SER A 160 -14.52 30.53 17.24
C SER A 160 -13.64 31.13 18.34
N GLY A 161 -12.84 32.13 17.98
CA GLY A 161 -11.88 32.79 18.88
C GLY A 161 -10.54 32.07 19.07
N HIS A 162 -10.38 30.85 18.55
CA HIS A 162 -9.14 30.06 18.64
C HIS A 162 -8.48 29.82 17.27
N GLY A 163 -9.27 29.94 16.19
CA GLY A 163 -8.80 29.90 14.80
C GLY A 163 -8.98 28.54 14.14
N GLU A 164 -8.25 28.33 13.05
CA GLU A 164 -8.35 27.11 12.24
C GLU A 164 -7.20 26.13 12.52
N SER A 165 -7.54 24.83 12.54
CA SER A 165 -6.56 23.74 12.54
C SER A 165 -5.80 23.67 11.22
N PRO A 166 -4.60 23.06 11.19
CA PRO A 166 -4.04 22.53 9.96
C PRO A 166 -5.01 21.55 9.29
N SER A 167 -4.88 21.41 7.97
CA SER A 167 -5.70 20.48 7.20
C SER A 167 -5.10 19.07 7.18
N SER A 168 -5.93 18.04 7.19
CA SER A 168 -5.56 16.63 7.08
C SER A 168 -6.31 15.96 5.93
N TRP A 169 -5.60 15.17 5.14
CA TRP A 169 -6.21 14.37 4.08
C TRP A 169 -6.71 13.05 4.65
N ILE A 170 -7.98 12.73 4.39
CA ILE A 170 -8.57 11.44 4.75
C ILE A 170 -8.77 10.65 3.47
N THR A 171 -8.08 9.52 3.37
CA THR A 171 -8.22 8.57 2.26
C THR A 171 -9.24 7.51 2.61
N VAL A 172 -10.11 7.14 1.66
CA VAL A 172 -11.08 6.06 1.84
C VAL A 172 -10.73 4.92 0.90
N THR A 173 -10.58 3.71 1.43
CA THR A 173 -10.37 2.47 0.68
C THR A 173 -11.66 1.66 0.66
N GLY A 174 -11.95 0.97 -0.44
CA GLY A 174 -13.14 0.12 -0.51
C GLY A 174 -13.09 -1.02 0.50
N GLU A 175 -14.22 -1.63 0.79
CA GLU A 175 -14.24 -2.98 1.37
C GLU A 175 -13.47 -3.91 0.41
N GLU A 176 -12.17 -4.08 0.64
CA GLU A 176 -11.60 -5.39 0.39
C GLU A 176 -12.37 -6.30 1.32
N LEU A 177 -13.31 -7.06 0.75
CA LEU A 177 -13.92 -8.21 1.39
C LEU A 177 -12.81 -8.86 2.21
N HIS A 178 -12.88 -8.75 3.54
CA HIS A 178 -11.95 -9.43 4.43
C HIS A 178 -12.12 -10.93 4.21
N SER A 179 -11.48 -11.46 3.17
CA SER A 179 -11.09 -12.85 3.07
C SER A 179 -9.79 -12.98 3.85
N ALA A 180 -9.88 -12.68 5.15
CA ALA A 180 -9.20 -13.50 6.12
C ALA A 180 -9.98 -14.81 6.20
N GLU A 181 -9.91 -15.63 5.15
CA GLU A 181 -10.13 -17.06 5.36
C GLU A 181 -8.91 -17.56 6.13
N LYS A 182 -9.06 -17.56 7.47
CA LYS A 182 -8.34 -18.50 8.35
C LYS A 182 -8.21 -19.83 7.60
N PRO A 183 -7.04 -20.47 7.50
CA PRO A 183 -6.97 -21.81 6.95
C PRO A 183 -7.77 -22.72 7.89
N ALA A 184 -9.03 -22.94 7.55
CA ALA A 184 -9.74 -24.11 7.99
C ALA A 184 -8.97 -25.27 7.38
N THR A 185 -8.40 -26.11 8.25
CA THR A 185 -7.91 -27.43 7.91
C THR A 185 -9.07 -28.23 7.33
N THR A 186 -9.35 -28.01 6.04
CA THR A 186 -10.25 -28.82 5.25
C THR A 186 -9.38 -29.94 4.74
N ILE A 187 -9.55 -31.12 5.36
CA ILE A 187 -9.09 -32.39 4.82
C ILE A 187 -9.53 -32.44 3.36
N LEU A 188 -8.54 -32.47 2.47
CA LEU A 188 -8.74 -32.53 1.02
C LEU A 188 -9.57 -33.78 0.68
N PRO A 189 -10.71 -33.69 -0.04
CA PRO A 189 -11.19 -34.85 -0.78
C PRO A 189 -10.16 -35.15 -1.89
N PRO A 190 -9.94 -36.42 -2.25
CA PRO A 190 -8.85 -36.80 -3.13
C PRO A 190 -8.97 -36.06 -4.46
N HIS A 191 -7.88 -35.43 -4.89
CA HIS A 191 -7.73 -34.82 -6.20
C HIS A 191 -8.30 -35.74 -7.28
N LYS A 192 -9.36 -35.28 -7.97
CA LYS A 192 -9.69 -35.81 -9.28
C LYS A 192 -8.52 -35.49 -10.20
N ALA A 193 -7.90 -36.56 -10.70
CA ALA A 193 -6.87 -36.51 -11.71
C ALA A 193 -7.33 -35.67 -12.92
N LEU A 194 -6.38 -34.92 -13.47
CA LEU A 194 -6.46 -34.21 -14.74
C LEU A 194 -7.07 -35.12 -15.83
N PRO A 195 -8.03 -34.66 -16.66
CA PRO A 195 -8.53 -35.48 -17.76
C PRO A 195 -7.41 -35.76 -18.78
N PRO A 196 -7.34 -36.97 -19.34
CA PRO A 196 -6.31 -37.33 -20.30
C PRO A 196 -6.43 -36.44 -21.54
N ALA A 197 -5.29 -35.96 -22.03
CA ALA A 197 -5.21 -35.25 -23.31
C ALA A 197 -5.92 -36.07 -24.40
N SER A 198 -6.87 -35.44 -25.08
CA SER A 198 -7.67 -36.11 -26.11
C SER A 198 -6.75 -36.73 -27.19
N PRO A 199 -6.96 -38.00 -27.58
CA PRO A 199 -6.10 -38.69 -28.56
C PRO A 199 -6.12 -38.03 -29.95
N HIS A 200 -7.12 -37.19 -30.23
CA HIS A 200 -7.22 -36.41 -31.46
C HIS A 200 -6.18 -35.29 -31.58
N LEU A 201 -5.77 -34.67 -30.46
CA LEU A 201 -4.79 -33.60 -30.49
C LEU A 201 -3.38 -34.15 -30.74
N VAL A 202 -3.04 -35.26 -30.08
CA VAL A 202 -1.75 -35.95 -30.26
C VAL A 202 -1.63 -36.52 -31.67
N PHE A 203 -2.70 -37.16 -32.19
CA PHE A 203 -2.72 -37.66 -33.57
C PHE A 203 -2.57 -36.54 -34.61
N ARG A 204 -3.22 -35.38 -34.39
CA ARG A 204 -3.06 -34.21 -35.27
C ARG A 204 -1.65 -33.67 -35.29
N VAL A 205 -0.99 -33.57 -34.14
CA VAL A 205 0.38 -33.07 -34.04
C VAL A 205 1.36 -34.04 -34.72
N VAL A 206 1.21 -35.35 -34.50
CA VAL A 206 2.04 -36.38 -35.13
C VAL A 206 1.85 -36.42 -36.65
N LEU A 207 0.61 -36.32 -37.13
CA LEU A 207 0.31 -36.27 -38.57
C LEU A 207 0.92 -35.02 -39.22
N HIS A 208 0.84 -33.85 -38.57
CA HIS A 208 1.46 -32.64 -39.08
C HIS A 208 2.98 -32.72 -39.09
N LEU A 209 3.63 -33.30 -38.08
CA LEU A 209 5.08 -33.54 -38.09
C LEU A 209 5.49 -34.52 -39.19
N LEU A 210 4.76 -35.62 -39.39
CA LEU A 210 5.10 -36.64 -40.40
C LEU A 210 4.89 -36.17 -41.84
N VAL A 211 3.96 -35.23 -42.09
CA VAL A 211 3.69 -34.74 -43.46
C VAL A 211 4.46 -33.44 -43.75
N PHE A 212 4.50 -32.51 -42.80
CA PHE A 212 5.08 -31.19 -43.03
C PHE A 212 6.60 -31.21 -42.99
N CYS A 213 7.21 -32.00 -42.10
CA CYS A 213 8.67 -32.10 -42.03
C CYS A 213 9.33 -32.64 -43.31
N PRO A 214 8.92 -33.79 -43.89
CA PRO A 214 9.57 -34.28 -45.10
C PRO A 214 9.34 -33.38 -46.30
N TYR A 215 8.18 -32.72 -46.41
CA TYR A 215 7.91 -31.76 -47.48
C TYR A 215 8.80 -30.52 -47.35
N PHE A 216 8.93 -29.97 -46.14
CA PHE A 216 9.78 -28.82 -45.87
C PHE A 216 11.28 -29.13 -46.06
N ILE A 217 11.71 -30.32 -45.65
CA ILE A 217 13.09 -30.77 -45.90
C ILE A 217 13.33 -30.96 -47.40
N SER A 218 12.37 -31.54 -48.13
CA SER A 218 12.47 -31.72 -49.58
C SER A 218 12.56 -30.39 -50.34
N THR A 219 11.76 -29.39 -49.98
CA THR A 219 11.82 -28.06 -50.60
C THR A 219 13.14 -27.36 -50.30
N LEU A 220 13.66 -27.45 -49.07
CA LEU A 220 14.98 -26.91 -48.73
C LEU A 220 16.10 -27.60 -49.50
N LEU A 221 16.05 -28.92 -49.65
CA LEU A 221 17.02 -29.67 -50.45
C LEU A 221 16.95 -29.28 -51.92
N MET A 222 15.76 -29.16 -52.50
CA MET A 222 15.57 -28.71 -53.89
C MET A 222 16.09 -27.28 -54.10
N VAL A 223 15.83 -26.36 -53.17
CA VAL A 223 16.37 -24.99 -53.22
C VAL A 223 17.89 -24.97 -53.06
N SER A 224 18.44 -25.81 -52.18
CA SER A 224 19.89 -25.94 -51.99
C SER A 224 20.57 -26.49 -53.24
N LEU A 225 20.00 -27.53 -53.87
CA LEU A 225 20.50 -28.11 -55.11
C LEU A 225 20.34 -27.14 -56.29
N TYR A 226 19.24 -26.39 -56.35
CA TYR A 226 19.05 -25.35 -57.36
C TYR A 226 20.09 -24.24 -57.24
N ARG A 227 20.33 -23.73 -56.02
CA ARG A 227 21.38 -22.73 -55.74
C ARG A 227 22.79 -23.28 -55.98
N SER A 228 23.03 -24.57 -55.72
CA SER A 228 24.29 -25.23 -55.99
C SER A 228 24.53 -25.39 -57.50
N ARG A 229 23.48 -25.68 -58.28
CA ARG A 229 23.54 -25.79 -59.74
C ARG A 229 23.80 -24.45 -60.43
N ASP A 230 23.30 -23.36 -59.87
CA ASP A 230 23.63 -22.00 -60.34
C ASP A 230 25.11 -21.63 -60.09
N LYS A 231 25.68 -22.16 -59.01
CA LYS A 231 27.12 -22.06 -58.72
C LYS A 231 28.00 -23.04 -59.53
N GLY A 232 27.44 -24.16 -60.00
CA GLY A 232 28.12 -25.12 -60.87
C GLY A 232 28.22 -24.66 -62.33
N ASN A 233 27.26 -23.87 -62.80
CA ASN A 233 27.28 -23.28 -64.14
C ASN A 233 28.20 -22.05 -64.27
N THR A 234 28.68 -21.49 -63.16
CA THR A 234 29.70 -20.42 -63.17
C THR A 234 31.14 -20.95 -63.22
N LEU A 235 31.37 -22.24 -62.94
CA LEU A 235 32.70 -22.86 -62.98
C LEU A 235 33.01 -23.63 -64.28
N THR A 236 32.06 -23.72 -65.22
CA THR A 236 32.25 -24.36 -66.54
C THR A 236 32.46 -23.37 -67.69
N LEU A 237 32.56 -22.07 -67.41
CA LEU A 237 32.83 -21.01 -68.41
C LEU A 237 34.22 -20.36 -68.24
N LEU A 238 35.09 -21.00 -67.45
CA LEU A 238 36.51 -20.63 -67.29
C LEU A 238 37.37 -21.89 -67.47
N THR A 239 37.39 -22.42 -68.68
CA THR A 239 38.44 -23.29 -69.24
C THR A 239 38.40 -23.14 -70.75
#